data_AF-A0A553N031-F1
#
_entry.id   AF-A0A553N031-F1
#
_cell.length_a   1.000
_cell.length_b   1.000
_cell.length_c   1.000
_cell.angle_alpha   90.00
_cell.angle_beta   90.00
_cell.angle_gamma   90.00
#
_symmetry.space_group_name_H-M   'P 1'
#
loop_
_entity.id
_entity.type
_entity.pdbx_description
1 polymer ?
#
loop_
_entity_poly.entity_id
_entity_poly.type
_entity_poly.pdbx_seq_one_letter_code
_entity_poly.pdbx_strand_id
1 'polypeptide(L)'
;MLDFAIFAVTFVIILIGAVLYLYPDIVNKGSLHEFLVALHEEFGSVASFWFGRRPVVSLGSVDQLRQHINPNWTTDSFETMLKSLLGYQPSSGVAVVESLVEELVDKWASYPKSQHTPVCSHLLGLAMKAVTQLAMGSRFQDDAEVIHFRKNHEAIWSEIGKGYLDGSLERSSSRKAHYESALAEMETVLKSVATQRPAAGSMCIWAVHFLSISEAVQEQLYQELVEVLGEKPVSLQMIPKLRYCQQVLNETVRTAKLTPVAARLQEVEGKVDQHLIPKETLVIYALGVVLQDAETWSFPYRFNPDRFSDESVMKSFSLLGFSGNQACSELRFAYTVGTVLLTSLVRRLRLQPVEGQVVEARYELVSTPKDDTWVTVSERNS
;
A
#
# COMPACT_ATOMS: atom_id res chain seq x y z
N MET A 1 -14.51 1.47 -20.78
CA MET A 1 -14.92 2.52 -19.80
C MET A 1 -14.30 2.32 -18.42
N LEU A 2 -14.01 1.08 -17.98
CA LEU A 2 -13.25 0.80 -16.75
C LEU A 2 -11.76 1.21 -16.86
N ASP A 3 -11.21 1.24 -18.08
CA ASP A 3 -9.80 1.60 -18.33
C ASP A 3 -9.48 3.08 -18.09
N PHE A 4 -10.48 3.97 -18.15
CA PHE A 4 -10.24 5.41 -17.93
C PHE A 4 -10.04 5.76 -16.45
N ALA A 5 -10.65 5.03 -15.51
CA ALA A 5 -10.52 5.30 -14.07
C ALA A 5 -9.17 4.81 -13.50
N ILE A 6 -8.69 3.65 -13.96
CA ILE A 6 -7.40 3.09 -13.54
C ILE A 6 -6.23 3.84 -14.20
N PHE A 7 -6.39 4.23 -15.48
CA PHE A 7 -5.43 5.11 -16.15
C PHE A 7 -5.44 6.51 -15.54
N ALA A 8 -6.59 7.06 -15.13
CA ALA A 8 -6.65 8.35 -14.44
C ALA A 8 -5.97 8.31 -13.07
N VAL A 9 -6.17 7.29 -12.23
CA VAL A 9 -5.53 7.23 -10.91
C VAL A 9 -4.01 7.02 -11.02
N THR A 10 -3.56 6.13 -11.92
CA THR A 10 -2.12 5.86 -12.09
C THR A 10 -1.41 7.01 -12.81
N PHE A 11 -2.03 7.59 -13.84
CA PHE A 11 -1.51 8.77 -14.53
C PHE A 11 -1.53 9.99 -13.61
N VAL A 12 -2.58 10.19 -12.80
CA VAL A 12 -2.64 11.27 -11.80
C VAL A 12 -1.63 11.04 -10.68
N ILE A 13 -1.32 9.82 -10.24
CA ILE A 13 -0.27 9.56 -9.24
C ILE A 13 1.13 9.86 -9.79
N ILE A 14 1.42 9.45 -11.03
CA ILE A 14 2.70 9.74 -11.70
C ILE A 14 2.80 11.24 -12.03
N LEU A 15 1.70 11.86 -12.46
CA LEU A 15 1.64 13.30 -12.68
C LEU A 15 1.79 14.03 -11.35
N ILE A 16 1.09 13.66 -10.28
CA ILE A 16 1.21 14.25 -8.95
C ILE A 16 2.65 14.12 -8.46
N GLY A 17 3.31 12.96 -8.57
CA GLY A 17 4.73 12.82 -8.23
C GLY A 17 5.65 13.79 -8.99
N ALA A 18 5.47 13.91 -10.31
CA ALA A 18 6.26 14.82 -11.15
C ALA A 18 5.85 16.30 -11.02
N VAL A 19 4.60 16.56 -10.64
CA VAL A 19 3.99 17.89 -10.61
C VAL A 19 4.10 18.51 -9.22
N LEU A 20 4.07 17.73 -8.12
CA LEU A 20 4.31 18.24 -6.76
C LEU A 20 5.72 18.85 -6.61
N TYR A 21 6.72 18.34 -7.34
CA TYR A 21 8.05 18.94 -7.44
C TYR A 21 8.08 20.33 -8.10
N LEU A 22 7.00 20.73 -8.77
CA LEU A 22 6.87 22.02 -9.47
C LEU A 22 6.05 23.06 -8.68
N TYR A 23 5.54 22.76 -7.48
CA TYR A 23 4.74 23.70 -6.68
C TYR A 23 5.47 24.17 -5.42
N PRO A 24 5.86 25.46 -5.36
CA PRO A 24 6.62 26.00 -4.24
C PRO A 24 5.97 25.75 -2.89
N ASP A 25 4.65 25.91 -2.74
CA ASP A 25 3.98 25.80 -1.45
C ASP A 25 4.03 24.37 -0.88
N ILE A 26 3.88 23.36 -1.73
CA ILE A 26 3.93 21.95 -1.35
C ILE A 26 5.37 21.53 -1.06
N VAL A 27 6.31 21.95 -1.90
CA VAL A 27 7.75 21.71 -1.70
C VAL A 27 8.24 22.37 -0.42
N ASN A 28 7.81 23.61 -0.14
CA ASN A 28 8.15 24.34 1.08
C ASN A 28 7.62 23.66 2.35
N LYS A 29 6.48 22.97 2.28
CA LYS A 29 5.94 22.15 3.38
C LYS A 29 6.55 20.76 3.46
N GLY A 30 7.37 20.36 2.48
CA GLY A 30 8.08 19.08 2.44
C GLY A 30 7.27 17.93 1.83
N SER A 31 5.93 17.96 1.88
CA SER A 31 5.07 17.01 1.17
C SER A 31 3.64 17.54 0.97
N LEU A 32 2.87 16.84 0.12
CA LEU A 32 1.43 17.10 -0.01
C LEU A 32 0.69 16.86 1.31
N HIS A 33 1.05 15.85 2.08
CA HIS A 33 0.41 15.58 3.38
C HIS A 33 0.61 16.75 4.35
N GLU A 34 1.84 17.23 4.51
CA GLU A 34 2.16 18.34 5.41
C GLU A 34 1.51 19.66 4.96
N PHE A 35 1.40 19.87 3.64
CA PHE A 35 0.63 20.98 3.10
C PHE A 35 -0.86 20.89 3.48
N LEU A 36 -1.46 19.70 3.35
CA LEU A 36 -2.87 19.49 3.68
C LEU A 36 -3.14 19.60 5.19
N VAL A 37 -2.20 19.18 6.05
CA VAL A 37 -2.28 19.40 7.50
C VAL A 37 -2.37 20.90 7.78
N ALA A 38 -1.42 21.69 7.29
CA ALA A 38 -1.42 23.13 7.49
C ALA A 38 -2.68 23.81 6.91
N LEU A 39 -3.13 23.37 5.73
CA LEU A 39 -4.34 23.89 5.08
C LEU A 39 -5.59 23.65 5.96
N HIS A 40 -5.76 22.45 6.52
CA HIS A 40 -6.92 22.12 7.34
C HIS A 40 -6.84 22.69 8.76
N GLU A 41 -5.64 22.93 9.29
CA GLU A 41 -5.46 23.71 10.53
C GLU A 41 -5.90 25.17 10.35
N GLU A 42 -5.63 25.78 9.20
CA GLU A 42 -5.96 27.19 8.93
C GLU A 42 -7.41 27.41 8.49
N PHE A 43 -7.93 26.55 7.61
CA PHE A 43 -9.22 26.78 6.93
C PHE A 43 -10.35 25.83 7.37
N GLY A 44 -10.06 24.88 8.27
CA GLY A 44 -11.03 23.91 8.77
C GLY A 44 -11.24 22.72 7.83
N SER A 45 -12.32 21.97 8.03
CA SER A 45 -12.49 20.62 7.44
C SER A 45 -12.80 20.59 5.93
N VAL A 46 -13.18 21.73 5.34
CA VAL A 46 -13.37 21.91 3.89
C VAL A 46 -12.51 23.08 3.45
N ALA A 47 -11.53 22.81 2.61
CA ALA A 47 -10.63 23.84 2.09
C ALA A 47 -10.52 23.73 0.57
N SER A 48 -10.10 24.80 -0.10
CA SER A 48 -9.78 24.75 -1.52
C SER A 48 -8.47 25.47 -1.80
N PHE A 49 -7.76 25.00 -2.82
CA PHE A 49 -6.51 25.60 -3.26
C PHE A 49 -6.34 25.41 -4.76
N TRP A 50 -5.41 26.16 -5.34
CA TRP A 50 -5.10 26.06 -6.76
C TRP A 50 -3.96 25.07 -6.98
N PHE A 51 -4.20 24.05 -7.79
CA PHE A 51 -3.15 23.18 -8.32
C PHE A 51 -2.89 23.57 -9.77
N GLY A 52 -1.99 24.55 -9.93
CA GLY A 52 -1.76 25.24 -11.20
C GLY A 52 -2.94 26.10 -11.56
N ARG A 53 -3.60 25.80 -12.68
CA ARG A 53 -4.82 26.48 -13.13
C ARG A 53 -6.10 25.72 -12.78
N ARG A 54 -5.99 24.62 -12.05
CA ARG A 54 -7.14 23.78 -11.69
C ARG A 54 -7.51 24.04 -10.22
N PRO A 55 -8.78 24.36 -9.93
CA PRO A 55 -9.25 24.39 -8.55
C PRO A 55 -9.29 22.97 -7.98
N VAL A 56 -8.82 22.83 -6.75
CA VAL A 56 -8.86 21.58 -5.99
C VAL A 56 -9.62 21.84 -4.70
N VAL A 57 -10.51 20.92 -4.35
CA VAL A 57 -11.19 20.90 -3.05
C VAL A 57 -10.54 19.83 -2.19
N SER A 58 -10.21 20.16 -0.95
CA SER A 58 -9.70 19.20 0.04
C SER A 58 -10.71 19.01 1.16
N LEU A 59 -10.96 17.76 1.51
CA LEU A 59 -11.85 17.36 2.60
C LEU A 59 -11.03 16.68 3.70
N GLY A 60 -11.19 17.17 4.93
CA GLY A 60 -10.35 16.85 6.09
C GLY A 60 -11.08 16.21 7.28
N SER A 61 -12.36 15.87 7.16
CA SER A 61 -13.09 15.10 8.20
C SER A 61 -13.85 13.91 7.62
N VAL A 62 -14.17 12.93 8.48
CA VAL A 62 -14.96 11.76 8.09
C VAL A 62 -16.36 12.16 7.58
N ASP A 63 -16.98 13.19 8.15
CA ASP A 63 -18.34 13.56 7.79
C ASP A 63 -18.45 14.19 6.41
N GLN A 64 -17.51 15.05 6.02
CA GLN A 64 -17.49 15.57 4.65
C GLN A 64 -17.12 14.50 3.63
N LEU A 65 -16.21 13.58 3.99
CA LEU A 65 -15.91 12.42 3.13
C LEU A 65 -17.16 11.55 2.96
N ARG A 66 -17.94 11.29 4.02
CA ARG A 66 -19.22 10.55 3.97
C ARG A 66 -20.21 11.17 3.01
N GLN A 67 -20.36 12.50 3.04
CA GLN A 67 -21.29 13.21 2.15
C GLN A 67 -20.85 13.12 0.68
N HIS A 68 -19.55 13.10 0.43
CA HIS A 68 -18.99 13.07 -0.92
C HIS A 68 -18.88 11.66 -1.51
N ILE A 69 -18.61 10.64 -0.70
CA ILE A 69 -18.48 9.25 -1.15
C ILE A 69 -19.85 8.72 -1.56
N ASN A 70 -20.00 8.37 -2.85
CA ASN A 70 -21.18 7.67 -3.34
C ASN A 70 -21.17 6.20 -2.88
N PRO A 71 -22.14 5.75 -2.05
CA PRO A 71 -22.17 4.39 -1.51
C PRO A 71 -22.47 3.31 -2.55
N ASN A 72 -22.95 3.68 -3.75
CA ASN A 72 -23.28 2.73 -4.82
C ASN A 72 -22.07 2.34 -5.68
N TRP A 73 -20.88 2.86 -5.40
CA TRP A 73 -19.68 2.48 -6.14
C TRP A 73 -19.08 1.22 -5.53
N THR A 74 -19.22 0.09 -6.23
CA THR A 74 -18.62 -1.19 -5.84
C THR A 74 -17.26 -1.36 -6.49
N THR A 75 -16.22 -1.50 -5.68
CA THR A 75 -14.87 -1.91 -6.11
C THR A 75 -14.76 -3.43 -6.22
N ASP A 76 -15.59 -4.03 -7.08
CA ASP A 76 -15.45 -5.44 -7.52
C ASP A 76 -14.24 -5.64 -8.45
N SER A 77 -13.51 -4.56 -8.77
CA SER A 77 -12.50 -4.58 -9.82
C SER A 77 -11.20 -5.30 -9.44
N PHE A 78 -10.82 -5.40 -8.16
CA PHE A 78 -9.49 -5.92 -7.83
C PHE A 78 -9.36 -7.44 -7.95
N GLU A 79 -10.35 -8.19 -7.46
CA GLU A 79 -10.28 -9.65 -7.54
C GLU A 79 -10.42 -10.10 -8.99
N THR A 80 -11.27 -9.42 -9.75
CA THR A 80 -11.40 -9.57 -11.21
C THR A 80 -10.12 -9.15 -11.93
N MET A 81 -9.46 -8.06 -11.54
CA MET A 81 -8.18 -7.59 -12.09
C MET A 81 -7.03 -8.56 -11.79
N LEU A 82 -6.91 -9.07 -10.55
CA LEU A 82 -5.89 -10.06 -10.19
C LEU A 82 -6.09 -11.37 -10.96
N LYS A 83 -7.34 -11.85 -11.05
CA LYS A 83 -7.68 -13.04 -11.82
C LYS A 83 -7.40 -12.84 -13.32
N SER A 84 -7.71 -11.67 -13.88
CA SER A 84 -7.54 -11.40 -15.32
C SER A 84 -6.13 -11.01 -15.75
N LEU A 85 -5.38 -10.27 -14.93
CA LEU A 85 -4.04 -9.76 -15.29
C LEU A 85 -2.89 -10.69 -14.86
N LEU A 86 -3.07 -11.48 -13.80
CA LEU A 86 -1.96 -12.24 -13.19
C LEU A 86 -2.21 -13.76 -13.12
N GLY A 87 -3.37 -14.25 -13.56
CA GLY A 87 -3.74 -15.67 -13.38
C GLY A 87 -3.76 -16.09 -11.90
N TYR A 88 -3.93 -15.13 -10.99
CA TYR A 88 -3.77 -15.29 -9.56
C TYR A 88 -4.75 -16.33 -8.99
N GLN A 89 -4.20 -17.41 -8.41
CA GLN A 89 -4.96 -18.33 -7.57
C GLN A 89 -4.75 -17.91 -6.11
N PRO A 90 -5.83 -17.69 -5.33
CA PRO A 90 -5.71 -17.21 -3.96
C PRO A 90 -4.71 -18.03 -3.13
N SER A 91 -4.80 -19.36 -3.23
CA SER A 91 -4.02 -20.32 -2.44
C SER A 91 -2.52 -20.33 -2.72
N SER A 92 -2.07 -20.07 -3.96
CA SER A 92 -0.65 -20.12 -4.30
C SER A 92 0.11 -18.89 -3.81
N GLY A 93 -0.56 -17.73 -3.73
CA GLY A 93 0.11 -16.49 -3.36
C GLY A 93 0.55 -16.42 -1.90
N VAL A 94 -0.24 -16.96 -0.98
CA VAL A 94 0.12 -16.98 0.46
C VAL A 94 1.30 -17.88 0.73
N ALA A 95 1.36 -19.07 0.10
CA ALA A 95 2.47 -20.00 0.27
C ALA A 95 3.82 -19.41 -0.20
N VAL A 96 3.81 -18.63 -1.29
CA VAL A 96 4.99 -17.90 -1.77
C VAL A 96 5.46 -16.87 -0.75
N VAL A 97 4.54 -16.03 -0.26
CA VAL A 97 4.86 -15.01 0.75
C VAL A 97 5.36 -15.66 2.05
N GLU A 98 4.74 -16.75 2.46
CA GLU A 98 5.11 -17.52 3.65
C GLU A 98 6.54 -18.06 3.55
N SER A 99 6.91 -18.71 2.44
CA SER A 99 8.27 -19.21 2.23
C SER A 99 9.31 -18.09 2.28
N LEU A 100 9.00 -16.92 1.72
CA LEU A 100 9.89 -15.75 1.75
C LEU A 100 10.01 -15.14 3.15
N VAL A 101 8.92 -15.15 3.92
CA VAL A 101 8.90 -14.70 5.31
C VAL A 101 9.70 -15.65 6.21
N GLU A 102 9.56 -16.97 6.04
CA GLU A 102 10.35 -17.94 6.81
C GLU A 102 11.85 -17.79 6.53
N GLU A 103 12.26 -17.63 5.26
CA GLU A 103 13.66 -17.33 4.89
C GLU A 103 14.17 -16.08 5.64
N LEU A 104 13.33 -15.05 5.73
CA LEU A 104 13.66 -13.81 6.43
C LEU A 104 13.78 -14.01 7.95
N VAL A 105 12.82 -14.71 8.56
CA VAL A 105 12.79 -14.95 10.01
C VAL A 105 13.94 -15.85 10.44
N ASP A 106 14.26 -16.89 9.67
CA ASP A 106 15.44 -17.74 9.90
C ASP A 106 16.73 -16.92 9.88
N LYS A 107 16.85 -16.02 8.90
CA LYS A 107 17.98 -15.10 8.82
C LYS A 107 18.07 -14.21 10.07
N TRP A 108 16.95 -13.63 10.52
CA TRP A 108 16.95 -12.76 11.70
C TRP A 108 17.24 -13.52 13.00
N ALA A 109 16.72 -14.75 13.12
CA ALA A 109 17.00 -15.62 14.26
C ALA A 109 18.49 -16.02 14.33
N SER A 110 19.17 -16.13 13.18
CA SER A 110 20.61 -16.46 13.12
C SER A 110 21.54 -15.33 13.57
N TYR A 111 21.04 -14.11 13.75
CA TYR A 111 21.87 -12.98 14.13
C TYR A 111 22.32 -13.04 15.59
N PRO A 112 23.55 -12.60 15.92
CA PRO A 112 23.99 -12.46 17.30
C PRO A 112 23.06 -11.54 18.09
N LYS A 113 22.80 -11.87 19.36
CA LYS A 113 21.89 -11.08 20.24
C LYS A 113 22.27 -9.61 20.39
N SER A 114 23.54 -9.27 20.19
CA SER A 114 24.05 -7.89 20.27
C SER A 114 23.89 -7.10 18.96
N GLN A 115 23.45 -7.75 17.87
CA GLN A 115 23.32 -7.12 16.57
C GLN A 115 21.92 -6.53 16.37
N HIS A 116 21.88 -5.29 15.88
CA HIS A 116 20.62 -4.68 15.41
C HIS A 116 20.31 -5.10 13.97
N THR A 117 19.03 -5.28 13.69
CA THR A 117 18.53 -5.71 12.38
C THR A 117 18.01 -4.50 11.61
N PRO A 118 18.50 -4.27 10.36
CA PRO A 118 17.98 -3.18 9.52
C PRO A 118 16.61 -3.57 8.96
N VAL A 119 15.55 -2.97 9.51
CA VAL A 119 14.16 -3.32 9.18
C VAL A 119 13.80 -2.87 7.77
N CYS A 120 14.15 -1.63 7.41
CA CYS A 120 13.77 -1.03 6.13
C CYS A 120 14.30 -1.84 4.94
N SER A 121 15.61 -2.11 4.90
CA SER A 121 16.24 -2.83 3.79
C SER A 121 15.71 -4.26 3.63
N HIS A 122 15.51 -4.96 4.74
CA HIS A 122 15.02 -6.32 4.76
C HIS A 122 13.56 -6.44 4.33
N LEU A 123 12.67 -5.58 4.85
CA LEU A 123 11.24 -5.64 4.53
C LEU A 123 10.91 -5.06 3.16
N LEU A 124 11.68 -4.08 2.68
CA LEU A 124 11.64 -3.67 1.29
C LEU A 124 12.08 -4.83 0.38
N GLY A 125 13.16 -5.52 0.73
CA GLY A 125 13.61 -6.72 0.02
C GLY A 125 12.56 -7.84 0.00
N LEU A 126 11.88 -8.09 1.12
CA LEU A 126 10.76 -9.04 1.20
C LEU A 126 9.62 -8.63 0.27
N ALA A 127 9.17 -7.38 0.32
CA ALA A 127 8.11 -6.88 -0.53
C ALA A 127 8.49 -6.97 -2.02
N MET A 128 9.74 -6.67 -2.36
CA MET A 128 10.27 -6.84 -3.71
C MET A 128 10.22 -8.30 -4.17
N LYS A 129 10.74 -9.23 -3.36
CA LYS A 129 10.70 -10.67 -3.68
C LYS A 129 9.26 -11.17 -3.83
N ALA A 130 8.37 -10.80 -2.91
CA ALA A 130 6.97 -11.22 -2.91
C ALA A 130 6.24 -10.69 -4.15
N VAL A 131 6.30 -9.39 -4.42
CA VAL A 131 5.63 -8.79 -5.58
C VAL A 131 6.20 -9.35 -6.88
N THR A 132 7.51 -9.49 -7.01
CA THR A 132 8.11 -10.04 -8.22
C THR A 132 7.71 -11.51 -8.44
N GLN A 133 7.73 -12.35 -7.41
CA GLN A 133 7.32 -13.76 -7.55
C GLN A 133 5.81 -13.92 -7.76
N LEU A 134 4.98 -13.02 -7.23
CA LEU A 134 3.53 -13.05 -7.45
C LEU A 134 3.14 -12.50 -8.83
N ALA A 135 3.77 -11.41 -9.26
CA ALA A 135 3.49 -10.78 -10.56
C ALA A 135 4.10 -11.56 -11.73
N MET A 136 5.27 -12.16 -11.51
CA MET A 136 5.91 -13.03 -12.50
C MET A 136 5.54 -14.51 -12.30
N GLY A 137 4.76 -14.86 -11.28
CA GLY A 137 4.24 -16.21 -11.04
C GLY A 137 5.27 -17.33 -11.17
N SER A 138 4.81 -18.47 -11.71
CA SER A 138 5.66 -19.58 -12.17
C SER A 138 6.21 -19.34 -13.58
N ARG A 139 6.14 -18.11 -14.13
CA ARG A 139 6.57 -17.77 -15.49
C ARG A 139 8.06 -18.01 -15.72
N PHE A 140 8.84 -18.16 -14.63
CA PHE A 140 10.24 -18.58 -14.62
C PHE A 140 10.48 -19.99 -14.07
N GLN A 141 9.41 -20.76 -13.89
CA GLN A 141 9.43 -22.18 -13.54
C GLN A 141 8.96 -23.05 -14.73
N ASP A 142 8.15 -22.50 -15.65
CA ASP A 142 7.73 -23.12 -16.91
C ASP A 142 8.55 -22.57 -18.09
N ASP A 143 9.32 -23.44 -18.74
CA ASP A 143 10.18 -23.08 -19.88
C ASP A 143 9.40 -22.47 -21.05
N ALA A 144 8.13 -22.85 -21.27
CA ALA A 144 7.32 -22.30 -22.35
C ALA A 144 6.98 -20.82 -22.13
N GLU A 145 6.66 -20.47 -20.88
CA GLU A 145 6.38 -19.11 -20.44
C GLU A 145 7.66 -18.25 -20.42
N VAL A 146 8.80 -18.81 -20.02
CA VAL A 146 10.12 -18.15 -20.13
C VAL A 146 10.44 -17.82 -21.58
N ILE A 147 10.24 -18.79 -22.48
CA ILE A 147 10.46 -18.60 -23.91
C ILE A 147 9.50 -17.54 -24.46
N HIS A 148 8.25 -17.51 -24.01
CA HIS A 148 7.27 -16.50 -24.41
C HIS A 148 7.68 -15.09 -23.95
N PHE A 149 8.03 -14.92 -22.67
CA PHE A 149 8.51 -13.65 -22.13
C PHE A 149 9.78 -13.17 -22.84
N ARG A 150 10.72 -14.07 -23.12
CA ARG A 150 11.91 -13.77 -23.92
C ARG A 150 11.56 -13.31 -25.33
N LYS A 151 10.61 -13.96 -26.02
CA LYS A 151 10.17 -13.57 -27.36
C LYS A 151 9.55 -12.17 -27.36
N ASN A 152 8.74 -11.84 -26.36
CA ASN A 152 8.17 -10.49 -26.21
C ASN A 152 9.28 -9.45 -26.01
N HIS A 153 10.26 -9.73 -25.14
CA HIS A 153 11.43 -8.87 -24.94
C HIS A 153 12.26 -8.70 -26.23
N GLU A 154 12.54 -9.77 -26.97
CA GLU A 154 13.27 -9.72 -28.24
C GLU A 154 12.51 -8.93 -29.31
N ALA A 155 11.19 -9.08 -29.40
CA ALA A 155 10.33 -8.31 -30.31
C ALA A 155 10.40 -6.80 -30.01
N ILE A 156 10.30 -6.43 -28.73
CA ILE A 156 10.42 -5.03 -28.29
C ILE A 156 11.82 -4.49 -28.58
N TRP A 157 12.87 -5.22 -28.21
CA TRP A 157 14.25 -4.80 -28.39
C TRP A 157 14.63 -4.65 -29.87
N SER A 158 14.17 -5.57 -30.72
CA SER A 158 14.37 -5.52 -32.18
C SER A 158 13.73 -4.28 -32.80
N GLU A 159 12.54 -3.88 -32.34
CA GLU A 159 11.82 -2.72 -32.88
C GLU A 159 12.31 -1.38 -32.30
N ILE A 160 12.77 -1.33 -31.04
CA ILE A 160 13.45 -0.14 -30.48
C ILE A 160 14.74 0.16 -31.27
N GLY A 161 15.49 -0.89 -31.64
CA GLY A 161 16.74 -0.74 -32.39
C GLY A 161 16.57 -0.47 -33.89
N LYS A 162 15.74 -1.27 -34.60
CA LYS A 162 15.54 -1.12 -36.05
C LYS A 162 14.36 -0.22 -36.38
N GLY A 163 13.15 -0.59 -35.94
CA GLY A 163 11.90 0.02 -36.37
C GLY A 163 11.66 1.47 -35.94
N TYR A 164 12.16 1.89 -34.77
CA TYR A 164 12.00 3.25 -34.26
C TYR A 164 13.02 4.23 -34.85
N LEU A 165 14.25 3.78 -35.12
CA LEU A 165 15.31 4.60 -35.71
C LEU A 165 15.18 4.76 -37.23
N ASP A 166 14.58 3.79 -37.94
CA ASP A 166 14.41 3.84 -39.40
C ASP A 166 12.96 4.09 -39.88
N GLY A 167 12.00 4.18 -38.95
CA GLY A 167 10.57 4.41 -39.24
C GLY A 167 9.87 3.24 -39.94
N SER A 168 10.48 2.06 -40.02
CA SER A 168 9.92 0.89 -40.71
C SER A 168 8.80 0.19 -39.96
N LEU A 169 8.69 0.41 -38.64
CA LEU A 169 7.60 -0.15 -37.81
C LEU A 169 6.22 0.33 -38.28
N GLU A 170 6.11 1.61 -38.69
CA GLU A 170 4.84 2.20 -39.15
C GLU A 170 4.37 1.65 -40.51
N ARG A 171 5.26 0.98 -41.26
CA ARG A 171 4.97 0.47 -42.60
C ARG A 171 4.32 -0.93 -42.60
N SER A 172 4.23 -1.59 -41.45
CA SER A 172 3.66 -2.93 -41.32
C SER A 172 2.66 -2.99 -40.15
N SER A 173 1.38 -3.09 -40.48
CA SER A 173 0.30 -3.15 -39.49
C SER A 173 0.37 -4.37 -38.57
N SER A 174 0.79 -5.53 -39.09
CA SER A 174 0.95 -6.76 -38.31
C SER A 174 2.15 -6.71 -37.36
N ARG A 175 3.30 -6.19 -37.80
CA ARG A 175 4.49 -5.99 -36.94
C ARG A 175 4.21 -4.96 -35.85
N LYS A 176 3.55 -3.86 -36.19
CA LYS A 176 3.11 -2.84 -35.24
C LYS A 176 2.15 -3.41 -34.20
N ALA A 177 1.14 -4.16 -34.60
CA ALA A 177 0.20 -4.80 -33.67
C ALA A 177 0.89 -5.79 -32.72
N HIS A 178 1.86 -6.58 -33.23
CA HIS A 178 2.63 -7.49 -32.39
C HIS A 178 3.51 -6.74 -31.37
N TYR A 179 4.19 -5.68 -31.81
CA TYR A 179 4.99 -4.81 -30.92
C TYR A 179 4.13 -4.14 -29.84
N GLU A 180 3.00 -3.54 -30.21
CA GLU A 180 2.09 -2.87 -29.27
C GLU A 180 1.50 -3.87 -28.27
N SER A 181 1.15 -5.08 -28.72
CA SER A 181 0.68 -6.16 -27.84
C SER A 181 1.76 -6.59 -26.85
N ALA A 182 2.99 -6.85 -27.32
CA ALA A 182 4.10 -7.27 -26.47
C ALA A 182 4.48 -6.17 -25.46
N LEU A 183 4.49 -4.90 -25.91
CA LEU A 183 4.77 -3.74 -25.07
C LEU A 183 3.68 -3.57 -24.00
N ALA A 184 2.40 -3.65 -24.38
CA ALA A 184 1.29 -3.56 -23.43
C ALA A 184 1.36 -4.65 -22.36
N GLU A 185 1.72 -5.87 -22.74
CA GLU A 185 1.88 -6.99 -21.80
C GLU A 185 3.05 -6.76 -20.83
N MET A 186 4.24 -6.40 -21.33
CA MET A 186 5.40 -6.12 -20.47
C MET A 186 5.18 -4.89 -19.56
N GLU A 187 4.57 -3.83 -20.09
CA GLU A 187 4.18 -2.66 -19.29
C GLU A 187 3.20 -3.05 -18.18
N THR A 188 2.23 -3.92 -18.47
CA THR A 188 1.25 -4.39 -17.47
C THR A 188 1.95 -5.11 -16.31
N VAL A 189 2.89 -6.01 -16.63
CA VAL A 189 3.70 -6.72 -15.61
C VAL A 189 4.53 -5.74 -14.80
N LEU A 190 5.27 -4.82 -15.45
CA LEU A 190 6.12 -3.85 -14.76
C LEU A 190 5.32 -2.85 -13.92
N LYS A 191 4.16 -2.39 -14.41
CA LYS A 191 3.24 -1.52 -13.66
C LYS A 191 2.72 -2.23 -12.41
N SER A 192 2.31 -3.50 -12.51
CA SER A 192 1.86 -4.28 -11.36
C SER A 192 2.95 -4.43 -10.28
N VAL A 193 4.21 -4.57 -10.70
CA VAL A 193 5.36 -4.67 -9.78
C VAL A 193 5.70 -3.33 -9.13
N ALA A 194 5.58 -2.24 -9.89
CA ALA A 194 5.89 -0.89 -9.40
C ALA A 194 4.84 -0.36 -8.42
N THR A 195 3.56 -0.64 -8.65
CA THR A 195 2.45 -0.12 -7.82
C THR A 195 2.29 -0.87 -6.50
N GLN A 196 2.53 -2.19 -6.46
CA GLN A 196 2.34 -3.01 -5.25
C GLN A 196 3.50 -2.93 -4.24
N ARG A 197 4.68 -2.47 -4.68
CA ARG A 197 5.93 -2.46 -3.91
C ARG A 197 5.92 -1.52 -2.69
N PRO A 198 5.43 -0.26 -2.76
CA PRO A 198 5.63 0.70 -1.68
C PRO A 198 4.77 0.41 -0.44
N ALA A 199 3.50 0.04 -0.61
CA ALA A 199 2.54 -0.11 0.49
C ALA A 199 2.83 -1.33 1.38
N ALA A 200 3.14 -2.50 0.79
CA ALA A 200 3.43 -3.71 1.55
C ALA A 200 4.72 -3.61 2.35
N GLY A 201 5.81 -3.11 1.74
CA GLY A 201 7.06 -2.88 2.44
C GLY A 201 6.91 -1.89 3.59
N SER A 202 6.27 -0.75 3.33
CA SER A 202 6.05 0.29 4.33
C SER A 202 5.15 -0.19 5.48
N MET A 203 4.05 -0.89 5.20
CA MET A 203 3.18 -1.46 6.23
C MET A 203 3.95 -2.40 7.16
N CYS A 204 4.75 -3.30 6.58
CA CYS A 204 5.57 -4.23 7.35
C CYS A 204 6.60 -3.50 8.23
N ILE A 205 7.26 -2.47 7.70
CA ILE A 205 8.24 -1.65 8.45
C ILE A 205 7.56 -0.98 9.65
N TRP A 206 6.42 -0.33 9.44
CA TRP A 206 5.68 0.32 10.50
C TRP A 206 5.14 -0.68 11.53
N ALA A 207 4.63 -1.84 11.10
CA ALA A 207 4.13 -2.87 12.00
C ALA A 207 5.26 -3.38 12.92
N VAL A 208 6.43 -3.69 12.36
CA VAL A 208 7.61 -4.11 13.13
C VAL A 208 8.06 -3.01 14.09
N HIS A 209 8.11 -1.76 13.63
CA HIS A 209 8.46 -0.62 14.48
C HIS A 209 7.48 -0.46 15.65
N PHE A 210 6.17 -0.38 15.40
CA PHE A 210 5.18 -0.17 16.45
C PHE A 210 5.12 -1.34 17.44
N LEU A 211 5.27 -2.58 16.97
CA LEU A 211 5.37 -3.75 17.84
C LEU A 211 6.64 -3.75 18.68
N SER A 212 7.76 -3.24 18.16
CA SER A 212 9.01 -3.13 18.91
C SER A 212 8.90 -2.15 20.08
N ILE A 213 8.11 -1.08 19.94
CA ILE A 213 7.89 -0.07 21.01
C ILE A 213 6.63 -0.32 21.85
N SER A 214 5.87 -1.39 21.57
CA SER A 214 4.59 -1.70 22.24
C SER A 214 4.58 -3.13 22.76
N GLU A 215 5.34 -3.41 23.82
CA GLU A 215 5.50 -4.77 24.36
C GLU A 215 4.16 -5.46 24.69
N ALA A 216 3.22 -4.75 25.31
CA ALA A 216 1.90 -5.31 25.66
C ALA A 216 1.10 -5.73 24.43
N VAL A 217 1.14 -4.94 23.35
CA VAL A 217 0.49 -5.27 22.07
C VAL A 217 1.17 -6.47 21.42
N GLN A 218 2.50 -6.50 21.44
CA GLN A 218 3.27 -7.61 20.90
C GLN A 218 2.96 -8.92 21.62
N GLU A 219 2.79 -8.88 22.94
CA GLU A 219 2.44 -10.05 23.74
C GLU A 219 1.01 -10.51 23.50
N GLN A 220 0.03 -9.59 23.45
CA GLN A 220 -1.35 -9.94 23.13
C GLN A 220 -1.48 -10.55 21.73
N LEU A 221 -0.74 -10.03 20.75
CA LEU A 221 -0.66 -10.61 19.42
C LEU A 221 -0.05 -12.01 19.44
N TYR A 222 1.06 -12.21 20.17
CA TYR A 222 1.66 -13.53 20.32
C TYR A 222 0.66 -14.55 20.90
N GLN A 223 -0.10 -14.18 21.92
CA GLN A 223 -1.10 -15.07 22.52
C GLN A 223 -2.19 -15.49 21.53
N GLU A 224 -2.75 -14.55 20.74
CA GLU A 224 -3.71 -14.90 19.68
C GLU A 224 -3.09 -15.88 18.67
N LEU A 225 -1.86 -15.60 18.24
CA LEU A 225 -1.18 -16.42 17.23
C LEU A 225 -0.95 -17.85 17.73
N VAL A 226 -0.55 -18.02 18.99
CA VAL A 226 -0.39 -19.35 19.60
C VAL A 226 -1.74 -20.07 19.73
N GLU A 227 -2.78 -19.36 20.18
CA GLU A 227 -4.12 -19.95 20.37
C GLU A 227 -4.76 -20.40 19.05
N VAL A 228 -4.68 -19.56 18.01
CA VAL A 228 -5.39 -19.79 16.74
C VAL A 228 -4.60 -20.70 15.80
N LEU A 229 -3.27 -20.57 15.74
CA LEU A 229 -2.43 -21.31 14.78
C LEU A 229 -1.74 -22.52 15.41
N GLY A 230 -1.48 -22.50 16.72
CA GLY A 230 -0.67 -23.52 17.39
C GLY A 230 0.73 -23.58 16.79
N GLU A 231 1.13 -24.77 16.30
CA GLU A 231 2.38 -24.97 15.56
C GLU A 231 2.24 -24.78 14.04
N LYS A 232 1.02 -24.71 13.52
CA LYS A 232 0.79 -24.74 12.07
C LYS A 232 1.21 -23.43 11.40
N PRO A 233 1.62 -23.48 10.13
CA PRO A 233 1.75 -22.28 9.32
C PRO A 233 0.41 -21.59 9.11
N VAL A 234 0.45 -20.28 8.81
CA VAL A 234 -0.75 -19.52 8.50
C VAL A 234 -1.29 -19.97 7.13
N SER A 235 -2.60 -20.21 7.06
CA SER A 235 -3.29 -20.47 5.80
C SER A 235 -4.35 -19.41 5.55
N LEU A 236 -4.76 -19.24 4.29
CA LEU A 236 -5.84 -18.31 3.92
C LEU A 236 -7.12 -18.48 4.74
N GLN A 237 -7.46 -19.73 5.09
CA GLN A 237 -8.66 -20.05 5.85
C GLN A 237 -8.55 -19.63 7.32
N MET A 238 -7.32 -19.44 7.81
CA MET A 238 -7.03 -19.00 9.17
C MET A 238 -6.93 -17.48 9.28
N ILE A 239 -6.58 -16.76 8.20
CA ILE A 239 -6.46 -15.29 8.22
C ILE A 239 -7.71 -14.61 8.82
N PRO A 240 -8.96 -14.96 8.45
CA PRO A 240 -10.15 -14.34 9.04
C PRO A 240 -10.34 -14.60 10.55
N LYS A 241 -9.63 -15.58 11.12
CA LYS A 241 -9.68 -15.91 12.55
C LYS A 241 -8.70 -15.09 13.39
N LEU A 242 -7.70 -14.46 12.75
CA LEU A 242 -6.67 -13.64 13.41
C LEU A 242 -7.17 -12.20 13.60
N ARG A 243 -8.14 -12.03 14.50
CA ARG A 243 -8.86 -10.76 14.70
C ARG A 243 -7.94 -9.68 15.23
N TYR A 244 -7.17 -9.97 16.27
CA TYR A 244 -6.25 -9.04 16.88
C TYR A 244 -5.08 -8.70 15.95
N CYS A 245 -4.56 -9.67 15.19
CA CYS A 245 -3.60 -9.40 14.12
C CYS A 245 -4.14 -8.38 13.10
N GLN A 246 -5.41 -8.54 12.67
CA GLN A 246 -6.05 -7.57 11.78
C GLN A 246 -6.18 -6.19 12.44
N GLN A 247 -6.51 -6.13 13.74
CA GLN A 247 -6.57 -4.89 14.49
C GLN A 247 -5.19 -4.20 14.58
N VAL A 248 -4.11 -4.97 14.80
CA VAL A 248 -2.73 -4.47 14.82
C VAL A 248 -2.35 -3.88 13.46
N LEU A 249 -2.70 -4.55 12.35
CA LEU A 249 -2.42 -4.05 11.01
C LEU A 249 -3.27 -2.80 10.68
N ASN A 250 -4.53 -2.76 11.09
CA ASN A 250 -5.38 -1.58 10.92
C ASN A 250 -4.81 -0.38 11.69
N GLU A 251 -4.36 -0.60 12.93
CA GLU A 251 -3.72 0.44 13.75
C GLU A 251 -2.36 0.85 13.20
N THR A 252 -1.65 -0.06 12.54
CA THR A 252 -0.43 0.26 11.80
C THR A 252 -0.72 1.23 10.66
N VAL A 253 -1.73 0.93 9.84
CA VAL A 253 -2.16 1.80 8.73
C VAL A 253 -2.58 3.17 9.24
N ARG A 254 -3.36 3.20 10.33
CA ARG A 254 -3.87 4.44 10.94
C ARG A 254 -2.73 5.29 11.51
N THR A 255 -1.89 4.71 12.35
CA THR A 255 -0.84 5.42 13.10
C THR A 255 0.28 5.88 12.17
N ALA A 256 0.66 5.05 11.20
CA ALA A 256 1.65 5.44 10.18
C ALA A 256 1.09 6.47 9.19
N LYS A 257 -0.24 6.63 9.10
CA LYS A 257 -0.93 7.31 8.00
C LYS A 257 -0.44 6.75 6.65
N LEU A 258 -0.52 5.41 6.53
CA LEU A 258 0.16 4.66 5.47
C LEU A 258 -0.10 5.22 4.08
N THR A 259 -1.36 5.55 3.78
CA THR A 259 -1.75 6.26 2.55
C THR A 259 -2.42 7.57 2.96
N PRO A 260 -1.66 8.67 3.12
CA PRO A 260 -2.15 9.88 3.78
C PRO A 260 -3.06 10.73 2.89
N VAL A 261 -3.16 10.41 1.60
CA VAL A 261 -3.93 11.17 0.61
C VAL A 261 -4.65 10.20 -0.32
N ALA A 262 -5.91 10.49 -0.62
CA ALA A 262 -6.63 9.92 -1.75
C ALA A 262 -7.21 11.05 -2.60
N ALA A 263 -7.48 10.79 -3.87
CA ALA A 263 -8.04 11.78 -4.77
C ALA A 263 -9.15 11.18 -5.65
N ARG A 264 -10.16 11.99 -5.96
CA ARG A 264 -11.24 11.65 -6.89
C ARG A 264 -11.54 12.84 -7.80
N LEU A 265 -11.95 12.57 -9.03
CA LEU A 265 -12.48 13.59 -9.92
C LEU A 265 -13.99 13.65 -9.77
N GLN A 266 -14.55 14.85 -9.61
CA GLN A 266 -16.00 15.05 -9.53
C GLN A 266 -16.64 14.77 -10.89
N GLU A 267 -17.40 13.69 -11.03
CA GLU A 267 -18.01 13.32 -12.34
C GLU A 267 -19.33 14.05 -12.63
N VAL A 268 -20.04 14.47 -11.59
CA VAL A 268 -21.31 15.22 -11.64
C VAL A 268 -21.27 16.24 -10.51
N GLU A 269 -21.85 17.43 -10.67
CA GLU A 269 -21.92 18.42 -9.57
C GLU A 269 -22.47 17.78 -8.28
N GLY A 270 -21.78 18.03 -7.17
CA GLY A 270 -22.12 17.51 -5.85
C GLY A 270 -22.15 18.61 -4.80
N LYS A 271 -22.59 18.25 -3.59
CA LYS A 271 -22.63 19.18 -2.46
C LYS A 271 -22.01 18.53 -1.23
N VAL A 272 -21.19 19.30 -0.52
CA VAL A 272 -20.61 18.94 0.77
C VAL A 272 -20.85 20.11 1.72
N ASP A 273 -21.55 19.85 2.82
CA ASP A 273 -22.13 20.84 3.72
C ASP A 273 -22.90 21.90 2.93
N GLN A 274 -22.53 23.19 3.03
CA GLN A 274 -23.10 24.28 2.23
C GLN A 274 -22.42 24.49 0.86
N HIS A 275 -21.33 23.79 0.57
CA HIS A 275 -20.49 24.06 -0.60
C HIS A 275 -20.88 23.20 -1.80
N LEU A 276 -21.02 23.82 -2.96
CA LEU A 276 -21.16 23.12 -4.24
C LEU A 276 -19.78 22.77 -4.78
N ILE A 277 -19.61 21.53 -5.22
CA ILE A 277 -18.41 21.01 -5.88
C ILE A 277 -18.77 20.81 -7.35
N PRO A 278 -18.30 21.69 -8.26
CA PRO A 278 -18.59 21.57 -9.68
C PRO A 278 -18.05 20.28 -10.28
N LYS A 279 -18.68 19.83 -11.37
CA LYS A 279 -18.15 18.78 -12.23
C LYS A 279 -16.70 19.10 -12.64
N GLU A 280 -15.88 18.06 -12.78
CA GLU A 280 -14.46 18.09 -13.19
C GLU A 280 -13.52 18.73 -12.15
N THR A 281 -14.02 19.00 -10.95
CA THR A 281 -13.18 19.42 -9.81
C THR A 281 -12.40 18.23 -9.27
N LEU A 282 -11.10 18.39 -9.04
CA LEU A 282 -10.32 17.41 -8.30
C LEU A 282 -10.62 17.55 -6.80
N VAL A 283 -11.09 16.47 -6.18
CA VAL A 283 -11.38 16.40 -4.76
C VAL A 283 -10.32 15.52 -4.09
N ILE A 284 -9.55 16.12 -3.20
CA ILE A 284 -8.55 15.45 -2.38
C ILE A 284 -9.15 15.12 -1.03
N TYR A 285 -8.96 13.88 -0.60
CA TYR A 285 -9.23 13.43 0.75
C TYR A 285 -7.93 13.52 1.54
N ALA A 286 -7.87 14.43 2.51
CA ALA A 286 -6.73 14.59 3.41
C ALA A 286 -6.76 13.49 4.49
N LEU A 287 -6.64 12.23 4.07
CA LEU A 287 -6.82 11.07 4.94
C LEU A 287 -5.89 11.10 6.16
N GLY A 288 -4.65 11.55 6.02
CA GLY A 288 -3.73 11.68 7.15
C GLY A 288 -4.20 12.68 8.21
N VAL A 289 -4.91 13.74 7.80
CA VAL A 289 -5.58 14.68 8.73
C VAL A 289 -6.73 13.97 9.42
N VAL A 290 -7.59 13.29 8.66
CA VAL A 290 -8.74 12.53 9.15
C VAL A 290 -8.31 11.45 10.16
N LEU A 291 -7.19 10.77 9.95
CA LEU A 291 -6.67 9.71 10.80
C LEU A 291 -6.07 10.21 12.13
N GLN A 292 -5.83 11.52 12.25
CA GLN A 292 -5.30 12.18 13.45
C GLN A 292 -6.32 13.08 14.15
N ASP A 293 -7.50 13.25 13.58
CA ASP A 293 -8.60 13.98 14.19
C ASP A 293 -8.99 13.33 15.54
N ALA A 294 -8.83 14.09 16.62
CA ALA A 294 -9.09 13.63 17.98
C ALA A 294 -10.59 13.48 18.28
N GLU A 295 -11.46 14.11 17.50
CA GLU A 295 -12.92 13.92 17.60
C GLU A 295 -13.32 12.54 17.06
N THR A 296 -12.65 12.08 16.00
CA THR A 296 -12.87 10.75 15.41
C THR A 296 -12.06 9.65 16.13
N TRP A 297 -10.80 9.93 16.50
CA TRP A 297 -9.84 8.94 17.00
C TRP A 297 -9.33 9.29 18.39
N SER A 298 -9.81 8.59 19.41
CA SER A 298 -9.34 8.78 20.79
C SER A 298 -7.84 8.48 20.93
N PHE A 299 -7.11 9.44 21.51
CA PHE A 299 -5.64 9.41 21.65
C PHE A 299 -4.95 9.05 20.31
N PRO A 300 -5.03 9.92 19.29
CA PRO A 300 -4.69 9.57 17.91
C PRO A 300 -3.22 9.22 17.70
N TYR A 301 -2.33 9.68 18.57
CA TYR A 301 -0.89 9.36 18.52
C TYR A 301 -0.51 8.08 19.27
N ARG A 302 -1.44 7.47 20.01
CA ARG A 302 -1.19 6.20 20.71
C ARG A 302 -1.49 5.03 19.78
N PHE A 303 -0.52 4.14 19.62
CA PHE A 303 -0.71 2.84 18.98
C PHE A 303 -1.55 1.93 19.89
N ASN A 304 -2.84 1.81 19.57
CA ASN A 304 -3.80 1.01 20.34
C ASN A 304 -4.71 0.18 19.41
N PRO A 305 -4.36 -1.08 19.12
CA PRO A 305 -5.17 -1.96 18.27
C PRO A 305 -6.59 -2.20 18.78
N ASP A 306 -6.80 -2.21 20.11
CA ASP A 306 -8.11 -2.51 20.70
C ASP A 306 -9.21 -1.55 20.21
N ARG A 307 -8.86 -0.35 19.71
CA ARG A 307 -9.87 0.57 19.13
C ARG A 307 -10.65 -0.05 17.97
N PHE A 308 -10.05 -1.01 17.26
CA PHE A 308 -10.69 -1.71 16.15
C PHE A 308 -11.54 -2.90 16.60
N SER A 309 -11.76 -3.10 17.91
CA SER A 309 -12.86 -3.92 18.42
C SER A 309 -14.21 -3.20 18.31
N ASP A 310 -14.21 -1.87 18.19
CA ASP A 310 -15.41 -1.07 18.01
C ASP A 310 -15.86 -1.09 16.53
N GLU A 311 -17.08 -1.58 16.29
CA GLU A 311 -17.66 -1.67 14.95
C GLU A 311 -17.82 -0.30 14.28
N SER A 312 -18.07 0.77 15.05
CA SER A 312 -18.22 2.13 14.52
C SER A 312 -16.90 2.68 13.98
N VAL A 313 -15.79 2.37 14.67
CA VAL A 313 -14.44 2.69 14.24
C VAL A 313 -14.10 1.91 12.98
N MET A 314 -14.36 0.59 12.96
CA MET A 314 -14.15 -0.26 11.79
C MET A 314 -14.96 0.20 10.56
N LYS A 315 -16.21 0.61 10.76
CA LYS A 315 -17.08 1.13 9.69
C LYS A 315 -16.53 2.43 9.12
N SER A 316 -16.09 3.34 9.98
CA SER A 316 -15.47 4.61 9.56
C SER A 316 -14.17 4.37 8.79
N PHE A 317 -13.32 3.48 9.30
CA PHE A 317 -12.06 3.10 8.65
C PHE A 317 -12.26 2.44 7.29
N SER A 318 -13.26 1.56 7.17
CA SER A 318 -13.60 0.88 5.92
C SER A 318 -14.17 1.86 4.89
N LEU A 319 -14.99 2.82 5.32
CA LEU A 319 -15.51 3.88 4.44
C LEU A 319 -14.40 4.74 3.83
N LEU A 320 -13.35 5.01 4.60
CA LEU A 320 -12.18 5.75 4.12
C LEU A 320 -11.32 4.95 3.12
N GLY A 321 -11.68 3.69 2.83
CA GLY A 321 -10.98 2.84 1.89
C GLY A 321 -9.75 2.14 2.48
N PHE A 322 -9.65 2.04 3.82
CA PHE A 322 -8.52 1.37 4.47
C PHE A 322 -8.75 -0.11 4.78
N SER A 323 -9.99 -0.61 4.66
CA SER A 323 -10.35 -1.98 4.99
C SER A 323 -11.57 -2.46 4.17
N GLY A 324 -11.79 -3.78 4.17
CA GLY A 324 -12.92 -4.43 3.50
C GLY A 324 -12.88 -4.30 1.98
N ASN A 325 -14.05 -4.41 1.34
CA ASN A 325 -14.18 -4.38 -0.13
C ASN A 325 -13.84 -3.01 -0.73
N GLN A 326 -13.88 -1.95 0.09
CA GLN A 326 -13.53 -0.58 -0.28
C GLN A 326 -12.01 -0.34 -0.27
N ALA A 327 -11.23 -1.27 0.30
CA ALA A 327 -9.77 -1.18 0.27
C ALA A 327 -9.23 -1.34 -1.15
N CYS A 328 -8.29 -0.46 -1.50
CA CYS A 328 -7.59 -0.56 -2.76
C CYS A 328 -6.82 -1.89 -2.86
N SER A 329 -6.48 -2.23 -4.10
CA SER A 329 -5.68 -3.39 -4.48
C SER A 329 -4.40 -3.55 -3.65
N GLU A 330 -3.62 -2.46 -3.60
CA GLU A 330 -2.31 -2.41 -2.97
C GLU A 330 -2.40 -2.64 -1.46
N LEU A 331 -3.41 -2.04 -0.82
CA LEU A 331 -3.58 -2.17 0.62
C LEU A 331 -4.03 -3.57 1.03
N ARG A 332 -4.93 -4.20 0.25
CA ARG A 332 -5.30 -5.61 0.47
C ARG A 332 -4.11 -6.55 0.36
N PHE A 333 -3.26 -6.32 -0.63
CA PHE A 333 -2.02 -7.08 -0.76
C PHE A 333 -1.08 -6.84 0.44
N ALA A 334 -0.93 -5.59 0.87
CA ALA A 334 -0.14 -5.24 2.04
C ALA A 334 -0.65 -5.93 3.32
N TYR A 335 -1.97 -6.00 3.55
CA TYR A 335 -2.53 -6.74 4.68
C TYR A 335 -2.19 -8.23 4.65
N THR A 336 -2.22 -8.86 3.48
CA THR A 336 -1.83 -10.27 3.34
C THR A 336 -0.36 -10.46 3.72
N VAL A 337 0.54 -9.65 3.14
CA VAL A 337 1.98 -9.74 3.44
C VAL A 337 2.26 -9.43 4.91
N GLY A 338 1.62 -8.38 5.46
CA GLY A 338 1.72 -8.02 6.86
C GLY A 338 1.22 -9.13 7.79
N THR A 339 0.09 -9.77 7.47
CA THR A 339 -0.44 -10.89 8.27
C THR A 339 0.56 -12.03 8.30
N VAL A 340 1.05 -12.48 7.13
CA VAL A 340 2.00 -13.60 7.04
C VAL A 340 3.33 -13.27 7.73
N LEU A 341 3.81 -12.02 7.60
CA LEU A 341 4.98 -11.56 8.31
C LEU A 341 4.77 -11.63 9.83
N LEU A 342 3.71 -11.01 10.34
CA LEU A 342 3.46 -10.94 11.77
C LEU A 342 3.23 -12.32 12.39
N THR A 343 2.53 -13.21 11.70
CA THR A 343 2.28 -14.57 12.19
C THR A 343 3.59 -15.33 12.40
N SER A 344 4.54 -15.19 11.48
CA SER A 344 5.80 -15.94 11.53
C SER A 344 6.83 -15.25 12.44
N LEU A 345 6.92 -13.93 12.34
CA LEU A 345 7.86 -13.11 13.08
C LEU A 345 7.55 -13.09 14.58
N VAL A 346 6.32 -12.77 14.97
CA VAL A 346 5.95 -12.58 16.38
C VAL A 346 5.86 -13.90 17.13
N ARG A 347 5.58 -15.03 16.45
CA ARG A 347 5.63 -16.36 17.07
C ARG A 347 7.04 -16.79 17.47
N ARG A 348 8.05 -16.39 16.69
CA ARG A 348 9.42 -16.88 16.85
C ARG A 348 10.35 -15.89 17.53
N LEU A 349 10.10 -14.59 17.37
CA LEU A 349 10.98 -13.52 17.82
C LEU A 349 10.25 -12.52 18.73
N ARG A 350 10.98 -11.99 19.70
CA ARG A 350 10.65 -10.76 20.41
C ARG A 350 11.33 -9.61 19.71
N LEU A 351 10.56 -8.55 19.46
CA LEU A 351 11.05 -7.32 18.85
C LEU A 351 11.26 -6.28 19.95
N GLN A 352 12.41 -5.62 19.94
CA GLN A 352 12.78 -4.60 20.92
C GLN A 352 13.29 -3.34 20.20
N PRO A 353 13.04 -2.15 20.77
CA PRO A 353 13.53 -0.93 20.19
C PRO A 353 15.04 -0.79 20.41
N VAL A 354 15.70 -0.04 19.54
CA VAL A 354 17.10 0.35 19.72
C VAL A 354 17.13 1.64 20.55
N GLU A 355 17.90 1.64 21.63
CA GLU A 355 18.01 2.79 22.53
C GLU A 355 18.54 4.03 21.78
N GLY A 356 17.88 5.18 21.98
CA GLY A 356 18.25 6.44 21.33
C GLY A 356 17.82 6.59 19.86
N GLN A 357 17.23 5.56 19.24
CA GLN A 357 16.71 5.67 17.88
C GLN A 357 15.37 6.42 17.86
N VAL A 358 15.30 7.48 17.07
CA VAL A 358 14.05 8.20 16.76
C VAL A 358 13.63 7.84 15.34
N VAL A 359 12.39 7.41 15.17
CA VAL A 359 11.84 7.05 13.85
C VAL A 359 10.85 8.13 13.43
N GLU A 360 11.22 8.91 12.42
CA GLU A 360 10.37 9.94 11.83
C GLU A 360 9.78 9.45 10.51
N ALA A 361 8.52 9.78 10.25
CA ALA A 361 7.87 9.47 8.99
C ALA A 361 8.19 10.52 7.91
N ARG A 362 8.30 10.04 6.68
CA ARG A 362 8.26 10.79 5.42
C ARG A 362 6.98 10.43 4.70
N TYR A 363 6.22 11.44 4.31
CA TYR A 363 4.93 11.27 3.67
C TYR A 363 5.05 11.58 2.18
N GLU A 364 5.13 10.54 1.37
CA GLU A 364 5.01 10.65 -0.09
C GLU A 364 3.63 10.11 -0.49
N LEU A 365 3.55 9.29 -1.54
CA LEU A 365 2.31 8.54 -1.84
C LEU A 365 1.96 7.56 -0.71
N VAL A 366 3.00 6.97 -0.12
CA VAL A 366 2.93 6.07 1.03
C VAL A 366 3.88 6.60 2.10
N SER A 367 3.51 6.49 3.37
CA SER A 367 4.40 6.86 4.47
C SER A 367 5.54 5.86 4.63
N THR A 368 6.79 6.34 4.69
CA THR A 368 7.99 5.54 4.98
C THR A 368 8.79 6.17 6.11
N PRO A 369 9.66 5.45 6.82
CA PRO A 369 10.65 6.11 7.68
C PRO A 369 11.57 7.02 6.87
N LYS A 370 11.97 8.17 7.44
CA LYS A 370 12.95 9.08 6.81
C LYS A 370 14.32 8.44 6.65
N ASP A 371 14.71 7.63 7.64
CA ASP A 371 16.00 6.95 7.76
C ASP A 371 15.77 5.44 8.00
N ASP A 372 16.83 4.65 7.88
CA ASP A 372 16.77 3.23 8.19
C ASP A 372 16.32 3.02 9.65
N THR A 373 15.28 2.20 9.82
CA THR A 373 14.77 1.80 11.12
C THR A 373 15.41 0.49 11.55
N TRP A 374 15.85 0.42 12.80
CA TRP A 374 16.49 -0.74 13.38
C TRP A 374 15.71 -1.30 14.56
N VAL A 375 15.78 -2.62 14.75
CA VAL A 375 15.25 -3.31 15.92
C VAL A 375 16.26 -4.31 16.44
N THR A 376 16.20 -4.60 17.75
CA THR A 376 16.87 -5.74 18.35
C THR A 376 15.89 -6.91 18.36
N VAL A 377 16.37 -8.10 17.99
CA VAL A 377 15.56 -9.32 17.98
C VAL A 377 16.15 -10.35 18.93
N SER A 378 15.28 -11.08 19.61
CA SER A 378 15.66 -12.24 20.42
C SER A 378 14.65 -13.36 20.23
N GLU A 379 15.07 -14.61 20.27
CA GLU A 379 14.16 -15.75 20.19
C GLU A 379 13.12 -15.73 21.32
N ARG A 380 11.89 -16.13 21.02
CA ARG A 380 10.89 -16.50 22.02
C ARG A 380 11.18 -17.93 22.45
N ASN A 381 11.51 -18.13 23.73
CA ASN A 381 11.59 -19.48 24.28
C ASN A 381 10.18 -20.11 24.21
N SER A 382 10.09 -21.21 23.48
CA SER A 382 8.91 -22.08 23.36
C SER A 382 8.54 -22.75 24.67
#